data_AF-T0ZLT5-F1
#
_entry.id   AF-T0ZLT5-F1
#
_cell.length_a   1.000
_cell.length_b   1.000
_cell.length_c   1.000
_cell.angle_alpha   90.00
_cell.angle_beta   90.00
_cell.angle_gamma   90.00
#
_symmetry.space_group_name_H-M   'P 1'
#
loop_
_entity.id
_entity.type
_entity.pdbx_description
1 polymer ?
#
loop_
_entity_poly.entity_id
_entity_poly.type
_entity_poly.pdbx_seq_one_letter_code
_entity_poly.pdbx_strand_id
1 'polypeptide(L)'
;MPRRTAPAGTDPALARGAAANRGDNGLFRLGPRALAITLAWLRLTAITGQTLAVLFVAYAVPLAIPVHALLAGIGVLLLFEIATVMRLRLGWPVSELEAIGHIAVDVLVMGYLLYLSGGASNPFVTLLLVPIALAAAALSRAGIAAVAVLSGAIYGLLLRWYQPLPAMAGGHGADFSLHVIGMAINFAIAALLLGVVHRAPCRCAARRADAPAALARARTARRGHPGHGHAIGRRRA
;
A
#
# COMPACT_ATOMS: atom_id res chain seq x y z
N MET A 1 -67.66 -8.64 15.35
CA MET A 1 -66.26 -9.04 15.63
C MET A 1 -65.48 -9.09 14.31
N PRO A 2 -64.45 -8.26 14.09
CA PRO A 2 -63.66 -8.32 12.87
C PRO A 2 -62.52 -9.35 13.02
N ARG A 3 -62.38 -10.24 12.02
CA ARG A 3 -61.27 -11.20 11.90
C ARG A 3 -59.97 -10.43 11.66
N ARG A 4 -58.95 -10.68 12.51
CA ARG A 4 -57.56 -10.25 12.31
C ARG A 4 -57.04 -10.76 10.97
N THR A 5 -56.52 -9.85 10.15
CA THR A 5 -55.68 -10.16 8.99
C THR A 5 -54.31 -10.64 9.47
N ALA A 6 -53.84 -11.76 8.92
CA ALA A 6 -52.49 -12.27 9.16
C ALA A 6 -51.46 -11.37 8.43
N PRO A 7 -50.29 -11.08 9.02
CA PRO A 7 -49.25 -10.34 8.32
C PRO A 7 -48.62 -11.18 7.20
N ALA A 8 -48.36 -10.50 6.09
CA ALA A 8 -47.86 -11.01 4.83
C ALA A 8 -46.61 -11.90 4.98
N GLY A 9 -46.57 -12.94 4.14
CA GLY A 9 -45.49 -13.90 4.06
C GLY A 9 -44.13 -13.23 3.88
N THR A 10 -43.20 -13.61 4.74
CA THR A 10 -41.77 -13.41 4.54
C THR A 10 -41.36 -14.25 3.33
N ASP A 11 -41.15 -13.60 2.19
CA ASP A 11 -40.74 -14.25 0.95
C ASP A 11 -39.38 -14.98 1.14
N PRO A 12 -39.34 -16.33 1.06
CA PRO A 12 -38.13 -17.12 1.24
C PRO A 12 -37.09 -16.92 0.12
N ALA A 13 -37.45 -16.22 -0.97
CA ALA A 13 -36.49 -15.79 -1.99
C ALA A 13 -35.65 -14.59 -1.52
N LEU A 14 -36.24 -13.66 -0.76
CA LEU A 14 -35.55 -12.49 -0.20
C LEU A 14 -34.56 -12.89 0.90
N ALA A 15 -34.91 -13.89 1.72
CA ALA A 15 -34.01 -14.45 2.73
C ALA A 15 -32.83 -15.22 2.11
N ARG A 16 -33.04 -15.92 0.98
CA ARG A 16 -31.97 -16.62 0.25
C ARG A 16 -31.01 -15.66 -0.45
N GLY A 17 -31.49 -14.53 -0.98
CA GLY A 17 -30.65 -13.49 -1.55
C GLY A 17 -29.72 -12.81 -0.53
N ALA A 18 -30.19 -12.64 0.72
CA ALA A 18 -29.42 -12.01 1.79
C ALA A 18 -28.34 -12.92 2.42
N ALA A 19 -28.51 -14.25 2.35
CA ALA A 19 -27.55 -15.22 2.86
C ALA A 19 -26.43 -15.57 1.85
N ALA A 20 -26.74 -15.55 0.55
CA ALA A 20 -25.77 -15.89 -0.51
C ALA A 20 -24.68 -14.83 -0.73
N ASN A 21 -24.86 -13.60 -0.23
CA ASN A 21 -23.90 -12.50 -0.38
C ASN A 21 -23.03 -12.24 0.86
N ARG A 22 -23.03 -13.17 1.83
CA ARG A 22 -22.27 -13.05 3.10
C ARG A 22 -20.89 -13.73 3.05
N GLY A 23 -20.39 -14.03 1.85
CA GLY A 23 -19.05 -14.60 1.61
C GLY A 23 -18.00 -13.57 1.17
N ASP A 24 -18.40 -12.32 0.95
CA ASP A 24 -17.51 -11.28 0.45
C ASP A 24 -16.69 -10.71 1.60
N ASN A 25 -15.58 -11.38 1.89
CA ASN A 25 -14.51 -10.96 2.77
C ASN A 25 -14.23 -9.46 2.57
N GLY A 26 -14.80 -8.63 3.45
CA GLY A 26 -14.64 -7.18 3.47
C GLY A 26 -13.20 -6.70 3.74
N LEU A 27 -12.25 -7.64 3.82
CA LEU A 27 -10.83 -7.39 4.02
C LEU A 27 -10.07 -7.04 2.72
N PHE A 28 -10.73 -7.11 1.54
CA PHE A 28 -10.04 -7.21 0.24
C PHE A 28 -10.46 -6.14 -0.79
N ARG A 29 -10.40 -4.85 -0.45
CA ARG A 29 -10.95 -3.78 -1.35
C ARG A 29 -9.98 -2.65 -1.72
N LEU A 30 -8.68 -2.90 -1.78
CA LEU A 30 -7.80 -2.07 -2.61
C LEU A 30 -7.80 -2.65 -4.03
N GLY A 31 -8.35 -1.93 -5.01
CA GLY A 31 -8.27 -2.37 -6.41
C GLY A 31 -6.80 -2.46 -6.86
N PRO A 32 -6.44 -3.27 -7.88
CA PRO A 32 -5.05 -3.49 -8.28
C PRO A 32 -4.25 -2.19 -8.55
N ARG A 33 -4.92 -1.16 -9.09
CA ARG A 33 -4.33 0.18 -9.25
C ARG A 33 -4.09 0.92 -7.94
N ALA A 34 -4.99 0.81 -6.97
CA ALA A 34 -4.83 1.42 -5.67
C ALA A 34 -3.66 0.77 -4.92
N LEU A 35 -3.53 -0.56 -5.00
CA LEU A 35 -2.37 -1.28 -4.48
C LEU A 35 -1.07 -0.78 -5.12
N ALA A 36 -1.01 -0.69 -6.45
CA ALA A 36 0.20 -0.23 -7.15
C ALA A 36 0.58 1.22 -6.77
N ILE A 37 -0.40 2.11 -6.58
CA ILE A 37 -0.15 3.48 -6.10
C ILE A 37 0.32 3.46 -4.64
N THR A 38 -0.29 2.66 -3.78
CA THR A 38 0.13 2.52 -2.38
C THR A 38 1.57 1.99 -2.30
N LEU A 39 1.91 0.97 -3.10
CA LEU A 39 3.27 0.43 -3.19
C LEU A 39 4.28 1.49 -3.65
N ALA A 40 3.96 2.28 -4.68
CA ALA A 40 4.81 3.37 -5.15
C ALA A 40 5.10 4.42 -4.06
N TRP A 41 4.06 4.86 -3.32
CA TRP A 41 4.22 5.79 -2.19
C TRP A 41 5.07 5.22 -1.05
N LEU A 42 4.88 3.95 -0.74
CA LEU A 42 5.67 3.24 0.25
C LEU A 42 7.13 3.10 -0.17
N ARG A 43 7.37 2.78 -1.44
CA ARG A 43 8.71 2.67 -2.00
C ARG A 43 9.42 4.02 -2.00
N LEU A 44 8.74 5.11 -2.38
CA LEU A 44 9.31 6.45 -2.31
C LEU A 44 9.70 6.82 -0.87
N THR A 45 8.81 6.52 0.09
CA THR A 45 9.09 6.76 1.52
C THR A 45 10.28 5.94 2.01
N ALA A 46 10.36 4.66 1.62
CA ALA A 46 11.46 3.77 1.97
C ALA A 46 12.78 4.24 1.34
N ILE A 47 12.79 4.62 0.05
CA ILE A 47 13.96 5.17 -0.65
C ILE A 47 14.44 6.44 0.04
N THR A 48 13.55 7.38 0.35
CA THR A 48 13.92 8.63 1.05
C THR A 48 14.47 8.33 2.43
N GLY A 49 13.81 7.46 3.21
CA GLY A 49 14.25 7.07 4.55
C GLY A 49 15.62 6.38 4.55
N GLN A 50 15.82 5.41 3.65
CA GLN A 50 17.09 4.70 3.48
C GLN A 50 18.20 5.65 3.02
N THR A 51 17.92 6.53 2.06
CA THR A 51 18.89 7.54 1.60
C THR A 51 19.31 8.46 2.75
N LEU A 52 18.35 8.98 3.52
CA LEU A 52 18.62 9.82 4.69
C LEU A 52 19.42 9.06 5.76
N ALA A 53 19.09 7.79 6.02
CA ALA A 53 19.82 6.97 6.96
C ALA A 53 21.27 6.73 6.51
N VAL A 54 21.49 6.42 5.23
CA VAL A 54 22.83 6.24 4.66
C VAL A 54 23.63 7.54 4.74
N LEU A 55 23.04 8.68 4.40
CA LEU A 55 23.71 9.98 4.50
C LEU A 55 24.01 10.34 5.96
N PHE A 56 23.07 10.11 6.87
CA PHE A 56 23.29 10.35 8.30
C PHE A 56 24.48 9.53 8.81
N VAL A 57 24.53 8.24 8.48
CA VAL A 57 25.65 7.40 8.91
C VAL A 57 26.95 7.79 8.19
N ALA A 58 26.91 8.22 6.92
CA ALA A 58 28.11 8.64 6.20
C ALA A 58 28.72 9.96 6.71
N TYR A 59 27.90 10.90 7.21
CA TYR A 59 28.35 12.24 7.58
C TYR A 59 28.35 12.51 9.10
N ALA A 60 27.47 11.87 9.86
CA ALA A 60 27.34 12.08 11.30
C ALA A 60 28.02 10.99 12.14
N VAL A 61 28.35 9.85 11.55
CA VAL A 61 29.00 8.73 12.24
C VAL A 61 30.30 8.36 11.51
N PRO A 62 31.46 8.32 12.19
CA PRO A 62 32.72 7.91 11.56
C PRO A 62 32.79 6.39 11.40
N LEU A 63 31.86 5.82 10.63
CA LEU A 63 31.76 4.37 10.39
C LEU A 63 32.23 4.04 8.97
N ALA A 64 33.16 3.09 8.85
CA ALA A 64 33.68 2.61 7.57
C ALA A 64 32.69 1.66 6.90
N ILE A 65 31.58 2.19 6.38
CA ILE A 65 30.54 1.41 5.68
C ILE A 65 30.74 1.53 4.16
N PRO A 66 30.46 0.47 3.38
CA PRO A 66 30.49 0.55 1.91
C PRO A 66 29.32 1.38 1.36
N VAL A 67 29.40 2.71 1.48
CA VAL A 67 28.36 3.67 1.05
C VAL A 67 27.98 3.47 -0.41
N HIS A 68 28.95 3.13 -1.27
CA HIS A 68 28.73 2.98 -2.71
C HIS A 68 27.85 1.77 -3.02
N ALA A 69 28.01 0.67 -2.27
CA ALA A 69 27.18 -0.52 -2.40
C ALA A 69 25.74 -0.27 -1.91
N LEU A 70 25.58 0.49 -0.82
CA LEU A 70 24.26 0.92 -0.33
C LEU A 70 23.55 1.82 -1.34
N LEU A 71 24.26 2.79 -1.92
CA LEU A 71 23.73 3.67 -2.96
C LEU A 71 23.38 2.90 -4.24
N ALA A 72 24.14 1.86 -4.61
CA ALA A 72 23.81 1.00 -5.74
C ALA A 72 22.47 0.27 -5.55
N GLY A 73 22.23 -0.29 -4.35
CA GLY A 73 20.94 -0.89 -4.00
C GLY A 73 19.79 0.10 -4.08
N ILE A 74 19.97 1.31 -3.53
CA ILE A 74 18.98 2.40 -3.62
C ILE A 74 18.75 2.81 -5.08
N GLY A 75 19.81 2.84 -5.91
CA GLY A 75 19.72 3.13 -7.33
C GLY A 75 18.88 2.11 -8.11
N VAL A 76 19.01 0.81 -7.78
CA VAL A 76 18.16 -0.24 -8.36
C VAL A 76 16.68 -0.02 -7.99
N LEU A 77 16.38 0.32 -6.74
CA LEU A 77 15.02 0.66 -6.31
C LEU A 77 14.47 1.87 -7.07
N LEU A 78 15.28 2.91 -7.25
CA LEU A 78 14.89 4.11 -7.97
C LEU A 78 14.60 3.81 -9.45
N LEU A 79 15.44 3.02 -10.11
CA LEU A 79 15.23 2.63 -11.51
C LEU A 79 13.97 1.78 -11.67
N PHE A 80 13.75 0.83 -10.76
CA PHE A 80 12.55 0.00 -10.74
C PHE A 80 11.30 0.83 -10.49
N GLU A 81 11.38 1.85 -9.63
CA GLU A 81 10.28 2.78 -9.39
C GLU A 81 9.95 3.62 -10.63
N ILE A 82 10.96 4.13 -11.34
CA ILE A 82 10.75 4.84 -12.61
C ILE A 82 10.05 3.93 -13.62
N ALA A 83 10.52 2.69 -13.78
CA ALA A 83 9.90 1.71 -14.67
C ALA A 83 8.44 1.41 -14.27
N THR A 84 8.18 1.30 -12.95
CA THR A 84 6.83 1.10 -12.40
C THR A 84 5.93 2.28 -12.73
N VAL A 85 6.35 3.51 -12.48
CA VAL A 85 5.58 4.74 -12.78
C VAL A 85 5.32 4.87 -14.27
N MET A 86 6.32 4.62 -15.12
CA MET A 86 6.14 4.62 -16.58
C MET A 86 5.09 3.59 -16.98
N ARG A 87 5.15 2.38 -16.41
CA ARG A 87 4.20 1.32 -16.68
C ARG A 87 2.77 1.64 -16.21
N LEU A 88 2.60 2.24 -15.04
CA LEU A 88 1.28 2.66 -14.56
C LEU A 88 0.63 3.72 -15.48
N ARG A 89 1.43 4.52 -16.20
CA ARG A 89 0.92 5.50 -17.17
C ARG A 89 0.33 4.85 -18.43
N LEU A 90 0.66 3.60 -18.74
CA LEU A 90 0.10 2.87 -19.90
C LEU A 90 -1.35 2.41 -19.69
N GLY A 91 -1.92 2.54 -18.48
CA GLY A 91 -3.35 2.32 -18.25
C GLY A 91 -3.82 0.86 -18.30
N TRP A 92 -2.93 -0.12 -18.48
CA TRP A 92 -3.29 -1.54 -18.50
C TRP A 92 -3.76 -2.05 -17.12
N PRO A 93 -4.65 -3.06 -17.07
CA PRO A 93 -5.04 -3.69 -15.81
C PRO A 93 -3.82 -4.36 -15.16
N VAL A 94 -3.52 -4.00 -13.91
CA VAL A 94 -2.44 -4.61 -13.12
C VAL A 94 -2.88 -6.00 -12.68
N SER A 95 -2.09 -7.03 -13.00
CA SER A 95 -2.36 -8.40 -12.59
C SER A 95 -1.89 -8.65 -11.15
N GLU A 96 -2.43 -9.68 -10.50
CA GLU A 96 -1.99 -10.06 -9.15
C GLU A 96 -0.52 -10.54 -9.14
N LEU A 97 -0.11 -11.30 -10.15
CA LEU A 97 1.27 -11.79 -10.29
C LEU A 97 2.28 -10.64 -10.38
N GLU A 98 1.88 -9.56 -11.03
CA GLU A 98 2.69 -8.37 -11.14
C GLU A 98 2.82 -7.61 -9.82
N ALA A 99 1.74 -7.52 -9.04
CA ALA A 99 1.81 -6.96 -7.70
C ALA A 99 2.75 -7.78 -6.79
N ILE A 100 2.69 -9.12 -6.91
CA ILE A 100 3.64 -10.03 -6.24
C ILE A 100 5.08 -9.72 -6.68
N GLY A 101 5.31 -9.54 -7.99
CA GLY A 101 6.63 -9.21 -8.54
C GLY A 101 7.19 -7.89 -8.00
N HIS A 102 6.37 -6.84 -7.92
CA HIS A 102 6.79 -5.57 -7.32
C HIS A 102 7.17 -5.71 -5.85
N ILE A 103 6.35 -6.42 -5.07
CA ILE A 103 6.62 -6.67 -3.65
C ILE A 103 7.89 -7.51 -3.48
N ALA A 104 8.11 -8.51 -4.35
CA ALA A 104 9.30 -9.35 -4.31
C ALA A 104 10.58 -8.55 -4.53
N VAL A 105 10.59 -7.64 -5.51
CA VAL A 105 11.73 -6.73 -5.74
C VAL A 105 11.98 -5.85 -4.52
N ASP A 106 10.92 -5.31 -3.91
CA ASP A 106 11.05 -4.47 -2.70
C ASP A 106 11.67 -5.24 -1.53
N VAL A 107 11.21 -6.47 -1.30
CA VAL A 107 11.74 -7.35 -0.25
C VAL A 107 13.20 -7.73 -0.53
N LEU A 108 13.54 -8.03 -1.79
CA LEU A 108 14.90 -8.40 -2.19
C LEU A 108 15.89 -7.25 -1.98
N VAL A 109 15.55 -6.02 -2.41
CA VAL A 109 16.45 -4.89 -2.21
C VAL A 109 16.51 -4.47 -0.74
N MET A 110 15.39 -4.52 -0.01
CA MET A 110 15.40 -4.30 1.44
C MET A 110 16.34 -5.31 2.13
N GLY A 111 16.26 -6.60 1.75
CA GLY A 111 17.15 -7.64 2.25
C GLY A 111 18.62 -7.38 1.93
N TYR A 112 18.92 -6.94 0.70
CA TYR A 112 20.28 -6.55 0.29
C TYR A 112 20.84 -5.39 1.14
N LEU A 113 20.04 -4.35 1.36
CA LEU A 113 20.46 -3.21 2.19
C LEU A 113 20.67 -3.62 3.64
N LEU A 114 19.76 -4.44 4.19
CA LEU A 114 19.90 -4.99 5.54
C LEU A 114 21.15 -5.87 5.67
N TYR A 115 21.46 -6.68 4.65
CA TYR A 115 22.66 -7.53 4.61
C TYR A 115 23.94 -6.70 4.78
N LEU A 116 24.03 -5.57 4.08
CA LEU A 116 25.17 -4.65 4.17
C LEU A 116 25.18 -3.80 5.44
N SER A 117 24.06 -3.73 6.15
CA SER A 117 23.87 -2.85 7.30
C SER A 117 23.67 -3.62 8.62
N GLY A 118 24.21 -4.84 8.73
CA GLY A 118 24.25 -5.57 10.00
C GLY A 118 23.19 -6.64 10.17
N GLY A 119 22.46 -6.97 9.10
CA GLY A 119 21.55 -8.10 9.05
C GLY A 119 20.40 -8.01 10.05
N ALA A 120 20.21 -9.09 10.82
CA ALA A 120 19.15 -9.20 11.82
C ALA A 120 19.35 -8.28 13.04
N SER A 121 20.56 -7.77 13.27
CA SER A 121 20.85 -6.77 14.31
C SER A 121 20.51 -5.34 13.88
N ASN A 122 20.12 -5.15 12.62
CA ASN A 122 19.74 -3.83 12.13
C ASN A 122 18.32 -3.47 12.64
N PRO A 123 18.13 -2.27 13.23
CA PRO A 123 16.84 -1.86 13.77
C PRO A 123 15.71 -1.75 12.73
N PHE A 124 16.05 -1.63 11.44
CA PHE A 124 15.09 -1.57 10.34
C PHE A 124 14.68 -2.94 9.81
N VAL A 125 15.22 -4.05 10.34
CA VAL A 125 14.88 -5.40 9.88
C VAL A 125 13.39 -5.70 9.95
N THR A 126 12.67 -5.10 10.92
CA THR A 126 11.22 -5.27 11.07
C THR A 126 10.42 -4.64 9.92
N LEU A 127 11.02 -3.77 9.10
CA LEU A 127 10.36 -3.24 7.90
C LEU A 127 10.03 -4.32 6.87
N LEU A 128 10.66 -5.50 6.94
CA LEU A 128 10.27 -6.67 6.13
C LEU A 128 8.82 -7.12 6.37
N LEU A 129 8.18 -6.68 7.46
CA LEU A 129 6.77 -6.93 7.76
C LEU A 129 5.82 -6.01 6.98
N VAL A 130 6.27 -4.81 6.58
CA VAL A 130 5.42 -3.84 5.86
C VAL A 130 4.95 -4.39 4.51
N PRO A 131 5.81 -5.00 3.66
CA PRO A 131 5.38 -5.65 2.42
C PRO A 131 4.37 -6.79 2.64
N ILE A 132 4.50 -7.54 3.74
CA ILE A 132 3.55 -8.61 4.11
C ILE A 132 2.19 -8.02 4.47
N ALA A 133 2.16 -6.95 5.27
CA ALA A 133 0.93 -6.26 5.63
C ALA A 133 0.21 -5.67 4.40
N LEU A 134 0.97 -5.17 3.43
CA LEU A 134 0.44 -4.67 2.16
C LEU A 134 -0.13 -5.78 1.29
N ALA A 135 0.59 -6.90 1.17
CA ALA A 135 0.07 -8.09 0.51
C ALA A 135 -1.24 -8.54 1.18
N ALA A 136 -1.30 -8.56 2.51
CA ALA A 136 -2.49 -8.96 3.27
C ALA A 136 -3.74 -8.10 2.97
N ALA A 137 -3.56 -6.83 2.62
CA ALA A 137 -4.65 -5.92 2.32
C ALA A 137 -5.18 -6.02 0.87
N ALA A 138 -4.46 -6.69 -0.04
CA ALA A 138 -4.72 -6.57 -1.47
C ALA A 138 -4.44 -7.81 -2.35
N LEU A 139 -3.75 -8.83 -1.84
CA LEU A 139 -3.42 -10.08 -2.56
C LEU A 139 -4.18 -11.27 -1.99
N SER A 140 -4.37 -12.30 -2.83
CA SER A 140 -5.09 -13.51 -2.43
C SER A 140 -4.31 -14.24 -1.33
N ARG A 141 -4.95 -15.20 -0.66
CA ARG A 141 -4.28 -16.00 0.37
C ARG A 141 -2.97 -16.62 -0.13
N ALA A 142 -2.92 -17.03 -1.40
CA ALA A 142 -1.72 -17.57 -2.03
C ALA A 142 -0.64 -16.48 -2.22
N GLY A 143 -1.02 -15.28 -2.67
CA GLY A 143 -0.09 -14.15 -2.80
C GLY A 143 0.48 -13.69 -1.46
N ILE A 144 -0.35 -13.65 -0.41
CA ILE A 144 0.08 -13.35 0.97
C ILE A 144 1.10 -14.38 1.44
N ALA A 145 0.81 -15.67 1.26
CA ALA A 145 1.72 -16.75 1.63
C ALA A 145 3.05 -16.66 0.88
N ALA A 146 3.03 -16.38 -0.44
CA ALA A 146 4.23 -16.21 -1.24
C ALA A 146 5.12 -15.07 -0.72
N VAL A 147 4.54 -13.90 -0.45
CA VAL A 147 5.26 -12.74 0.10
C VAL A 147 5.80 -13.03 1.50
N ALA A 148 4.99 -13.66 2.37
CA ALA A 148 5.41 -14.00 3.72
C ALA A 148 6.57 -15.01 3.74
N VAL A 149 6.52 -16.04 2.90
CA VAL A 149 7.60 -17.02 2.75
C VAL A 149 8.87 -16.34 2.22
N LEU A 150 8.75 -15.49 1.20
CA LEU A 150 9.89 -14.74 0.67
C LEU A 150 10.55 -13.86 1.74
N SER A 151 9.77 -13.03 2.44
CA SER A 151 10.27 -12.19 3.53
C SER A 151 10.89 -13.01 4.67
N GLY A 152 10.27 -14.13 5.03
CA GLY A 152 10.79 -15.05 6.04
C GLY A 152 12.11 -15.70 5.63
N ALA A 153 12.23 -16.11 4.36
CA ALA A 153 13.47 -16.66 3.82
C ALA A 153 14.61 -15.63 3.82
N ILE A 154 14.32 -14.38 3.43
CA ILE A 154 15.28 -13.27 3.50
C ILE A 154 15.72 -13.02 4.94
N TYR A 155 14.77 -12.97 5.88
CA TYR A 155 15.09 -12.80 7.30
C TYR A 155 15.95 -13.96 7.84
N GLY A 156 15.62 -15.20 7.50
CA GLY A 156 16.41 -16.38 7.85
C GLY A 156 17.83 -16.33 7.28
N LEU A 157 17.96 -15.86 6.04
CA LEU A 157 19.26 -15.63 5.41
C LEU A 157 20.07 -14.59 6.21
N LEU A 158 19.46 -13.47 6.59
CA LEU A 158 20.09 -12.38 7.34
C LEU A 158 20.50 -12.78 8.77
N LEU A 159 19.89 -13.82 9.36
CA LEU A 159 20.33 -14.36 10.65
C LEU A 159 21.67 -15.10 10.54
N ARG A 160 21.92 -15.75 9.40
CA ARG A 160 23.08 -16.62 9.20
C ARG A 160 24.21 -15.93 8.44
N TRP A 161 23.85 -15.09 7.48
CA TRP A 161 24.75 -14.41 6.55
C TRP A 161 24.41 -12.93 6.50
N TYR A 162 25.27 -12.12 7.11
CA TYR A 162 25.22 -10.67 7.04
C TYR A 162 26.63 -10.09 7.20
N GLN A 163 26.82 -8.85 6.75
CA GLN A 163 28.07 -8.12 6.99
C GLN A 163 27.94 -7.40 8.34
N PRO A 164 28.72 -7.80 9.36
CA PRO A 164 28.70 -7.12 10.65
C PRO A 164 29.26 -5.70 10.49
N LEU A 165 28.63 -4.73 11.14
CA LEU A 165 29.12 -3.37 11.12
C LEU A 165 30.44 -3.27 11.90
N PRO A 166 31.38 -2.41 11.47
CA PRO A 166 32.51 -2.02 12.30
C PRO A 166 32.01 -1.41 13.61
N ALA A 167 32.58 -1.83 14.73
CA ALA A 167 32.27 -1.24 16.04
C ALA A 167 32.59 0.26 16.05
N MET A 168 31.75 1.08 16.69
CA MET A 168 32.04 2.50 16.82
C MET A 168 33.24 2.74 17.74
N ALA A 169 34.06 3.74 17.37
CA ALA A 169 35.19 4.20 18.18
C ALA A 169 34.79 4.69 19.60
N GLY A 170 33.48 4.86 19.87
CA GLY A 170 32.94 5.30 21.17
C GLY A 170 32.62 4.19 22.19
N GLY A 171 32.85 2.91 21.86
CA GLY A 171 32.60 1.77 22.74
C GLY A 171 31.13 1.31 22.79
N HIS A 172 30.89 0.17 23.46
CA HIS A 172 29.61 -0.58 23.47
C HIS A 172 28.35 0.26 23.80
N GLY A 173 28.49 1.35 24.56
CA GLY A 173 27.36 2.23 24.92
C GLY A 173 26.85 3.10 23.76
N ALA A 174 27.74 3.54 22.87
CA ALA A 174 27.37 4.34 21.70
C ALA A 174 26.62 3.49 20.65
N ASP A 175 27.11 2.25 20.42
CA ASP A 175 26.46 1.27 19.54
C ASP A 175 25.04 0.94 20.02
N PHE A 176 24.86 0.74 21.32
CA PHE A 176 23.56 0.46 21.92
C PHE A 176 22.60 1.65 21.79
N SER A 177 23.07 2.87 22.09
CA SER A 177 22.25 4.10 21.97
C SER A 177 21.75 4.30 20.54
N LEU A 178 22.63 4.14 19.54
CA LEU A 178 22.24 4.29 18.14
C LEU A 178 21.26 3.18 17.71
N HIS A 179 21.47 1.94 18.15
CA HIS A 179 20.55 0.84 17.88
C HIS A 179 19.14 1.11 18.44
N VAL A 180 19.04 1.59 19.68
CA VAL A 180 17.77 1.92 20.33
C VAL A 180 17.06 3.09 19.62
N ILE A 181 17.78 4.15 19.28
CA ILE A 181 17.23 5.27 18.50
C ILE A 181 16.71 4.77 17.15
N GLY A 182 17.47 3.91 16.48
CA GLY A 182 17.06 3.29 15.23
C GLY A 182 15.76 2.50 15.37
N MET A 183 15.61 1.70 16.44
CA MET A 183 14.38 0.94 16.68
C MET A 183 13.17 1.86 16.89
N ALA A 184 13.34 2.97 17.62
CA ALA A 184 12.27 3.95 17.83
C ALA A 184 11.82 4.63 16.54
N ILE A 185 12.78 5.05 15.70
CA ILE A 185 12.50 5.65 14.37
C ILE A 185 11.77 4.64 13.48
N ASN A 186 12.29 3.41 13.42
CA ASN A 186 11.69 2.33 12.65
C ASN A 186 10.25 2.04 13.08
N PHE A 187 9.99 1.97 14.38
CA PHE A 187 8.63 1.77 14.91
C PHE A 187 7.69 2.90 14.48
N ALA A 188 8.13 4.16 14.59
CA ALA A 188 7.33 5.31 14.17
C ALA A 188 6.99 5.27 12.67
N ILE A 189 7.97 4.92 11.82
CA ILE A 189 7.77 4.75 10.38
C ILE A 189 6.78 3.60 10.11
N ALA A 190 6.98 2.43 10.71
CA ALA A 190 6.10 1.28 10.53
C ALA A 190 4.65 1.59 10.96
N ALA A 191 4.47 2.25 12.11
CA ALA A 191 3.16 2.67 12.60
C ALA A 191 2.47 3.67 11.67
N LEU A 192 3.22 4.66 11.16
CA LEU A 192 2.70 5.64 10.21
C LEU A 192 2.27 4.97 8.90
N LEU A 193 3.13 4.13 8.33
CA LEU A 193 2.86 3.40 7.09
C LEU A 193 1.63 2.52 7.23
N LEU A 194 1.55 1.73 8.31
CA LEU A 194 0.41 0.84 8.55
C LEU A 194 -0.89 1.63 8.76
N GLY A 195 -0.83 2.77 9.46
CA GLY A 195 -1.97 3.67 9.66
C GLY A 195 -2.48 4.33 8.37
N VAL A 196 -1.56 4.74 7.48
CA VAL A 196 -1.93 5.31 6.17
C VAL A 196 -2.58 4.27 5.27
N VAL A 197 -2.05 3.04 5.24
CA VAL A 197 -2.60 1.92 4.46
C VAL A 197 -4.02 1.59 4.91
N HIS A 198 -4.30 1.58 6.22
CA HIS A 198 -5.64 1.32 6.75
C HIS A 198 -6.64 2.45 6.48
N ARG A 199 -6.20 3.71 6.33
CA ARG A 199 -7.10 4.85 6.04
C ARG A 199 -7.43 5.04 4.56
N ALA A 200 -6.61 4.54 3.65
CA ALA A 200 -6.80 4.70 2.21
C ALA A 200 -8.15 4.18 1.63
N PRO A 201 -8.77 3.09 2.13
CA PRO A 201 -10.01 2.54 1.55
C PRO A 201 -11.22 3.50 1.64
N CYS A 202 -11.31 4.29 2.73
CA CYS A 202 -12.51 5.08 3.00
C CYS A 202 -12.70 6.28 2.04
N ARG A 203 -11.63 6.80 1.44
CA ARG A 203 -11.74 7.97 0.54
C ARG A 203 -12.27 7.64 -0.86
N CYS A 204 -11.98 6.45 -1.37
CA CYS A 204 -12.47 6.02 -2.68
C CYS A 204 -13.86 5.37 -2.60
N ALA A 205 -14.17 4.67 -1.49
CA ALA A 205 -15.49 4.10 -1.25
C ALA A 205 -16.57 5.19 -1.09
N ALA A 206 -16.28 6.25 -0.31
CA ALA A 206 -17.18 7.39 -0.15
C ALA A 206 -17.49 8.10 -1.48
N ARG A 207 -16.46 8.35 -2.31
CA ARG A 207 -16.64 8.96 -3.65
C ARG A 207 -17.46 8.10 -4.61
N ARG A 208 -17.41 6.76 -4.51
CA ARG A 208 -18.25 5.86 -5.32
C ARG A 208 -19.70 5.85 -4.86
N ALA A 209 -19.96 6.00 -3.55
CA ALA A 209 -21.31 6.11 -3.01
C ALA A 209 -22.00 7.43 -3.40
N ASP A 210 -21.23 8.51 -3.55
CA ASP A 210 -21.75 9.84 -3.91
C ASP A 210 -22.00 10.02 -5.43
N ALA A 211 -21.41 9.18 -6.28
CA ALA A 211 -21.57 9.25 -7.73
C ALA A 211 -23.03 9.15 -8.23
N PRO A 212 -23.87 8.20 -7.74
CA PRO A 212 -25.29 8.17 -8.11
C PRO A 212 -26.08 9.39 -7.63
N ALA A 213 -25.75 9.95 -6.47
CA ALA A 213 -26.39 11.18 -5.95
C ALA A 213 -26.03 12.41 -6.79
N ALA A 214 -24.79 12.52 -7.26
CA ALA A 214 -24.35 13.59 -8.16
C ALA A 214 -25.07 13.52 -9.53
N LEU A 215 -25.24 12.31 -10.08
CA LEU A 215 -25.96 12.10 -11.34
C LEU A 215 -27.45 12.46 -11.24
N ALA A 216 -28.08 12.18 -10.09
CA ALA A 216 -29.47 12.53 -9.82
C ALA A 216 -29.67 14.06 -9.79
N ARG A 217 -28.77 14.81 -9.12
CA ARG A 217 -28.80 16.28 -9.11
C ARG A 217 -28.57 16.90 -10.49
N ALA A 218 -27.69 16.31 -11.30
CA ALA A 218 -27.45 16.78 -12.67
C ALA A 218 -28.69 16.60 -13.57
N ARG A 219 -29.45 15.51 -13.39
CA ARG A 219 -30.70 15.26 -14.12
C ARG A 219 -31.84 16.20 -13.73
N THR A 220 -31.96 16.55 -12.44
CA THR A 220 -32.97 17.52 -11.98
C THR A 220 -32.64 18.94 -12.44
N ALA A 221 -31.38 19.35 -12.40
CA ALA A 221 -30.94 20.64 -12.93
C ALA A 221 -31.20 20.78 -14.44
N ARG A 222 -31.01 19.70 -15.21
CA ARG A 222 -31.26 19.69 -16.67
C ARG A 222 -32.76 19.67 -17.02
N ARG A 223 -33.63 19.18 -16.12
CA ARG A 223 -35.10 19.21 -16.27
C ARG A 223 -35.72 20.52 -15.77
N GLY A 224 -35.07 21.21 -14.84
CA GLY A 224 -35.49 22.51 -14.32
C GLY A 224 -35.16 23.70 -15.23
N HIS A 225 -34.55 23.48 -16.39
CA HIS A 225 -34.37 24.50 -17.42
C HIS A 225 -35.42 24.28 -18.53
N PRO A 226 -36.67 24.76 -18.36
CA PRO A 226 -37.62 24.79 -19.46
C PRO A 226 -37.05 25.73 -20.52
N GLY A 227 -36.73 25.18 -21.69
CA GLY A 227 -36.50 25.99 -22.86
C GLY A 227 -37.72 26.89 -23.06
N HIS A 228 -37.53 28.20 -22.95
CA HIS A 228 -38.48 29.17 -23.44
C HIS A 228 -38.63 28.97 -24.95
N GLY A 229 -39.55 28.08 -25.34
CA GLY A 229 -40.11 28.06 -26.68
C GLY A 229 -41.03 29.27 -26.81
N HIS A 230 -40.58 30.30 -27.51
CA HIS A 230 -41.48 31.25 -28.13
C HIS A 230 -41.63 30.90 -29.60
N ALA A 231 -42.78 30.28 -29.90
CA ALA A 231 -43.39 30.29 -31.21
C ALA A 231 -43.73 31.73 -31.62
N ILE A 232 -43.79 31.97 -32.94
CA ILE A 232 -44.87 32.66 -33.69
C ILE A 232 -44.26 33.33 -34.93
N GLY A 233 -44.79 32.96 -36.10
CA GLY A 233 -44.45 33.65 -37.35
C GLY A 233 -44.93 32.97 -38.64
N ARG A 234 -46.05 32.25 -38.64
CA ARG A 234 -46.76 31.93 -39.89
C ARG A 234 -47.51 33.19 -40.34
N ARG A 235 -47.10 33.78 -41.46
CA ARG A 235 -48.01 34.51 -42.36
C ARG A 235 -47.77 34.03 -43.79
N ARG A 236 -48.78 33.34 -44.32
CA ARG A 236 -49.03 33.12 -45.75
C ARG A 236 -49.85 34.30 -46.28
N ALA A 237 -49.79 34.45 -47.60
CA ALA A 237 -50.50 35.38 -48.48
C ALA A 237 -49.80 36.73 -48.66
#